data_AF-A0A949YV12-F1
#
_entry.id   AF-A0A949YV12-F1
#
_cell.length_a   1.000
_cell.length_b   1.000
_cell.length_c   1.000
_cell.angle_alpha   90.00
_cell.angle_beta   90.00
_cell.angle_gamma   90.00
#
_symmetry.space_group_name_H-M   'P 1'
#
loop_
_entity.id
_entity.type
_entity.pdbx_description
1 polymer ?
#
loop_
_entity_poly.entity_id
_entity_poly.type
_entity_poly.pdbx_seq_one_letter_code
_entity_poly.pdbx_strand_id
1 'polypeptide(L)'
;MFADDDARGTMLTMIFHTRVFAQILKCAAEFSLADQLSAGSRSPESVAGAAGLDVRATRRLLRYCSAVGLTAAEEDGSYRATPLLAALKSNDPLSLRAFALAQNGPGQWAVLGRLDDAFRTGLPQAEAALGCSLYEYYSRVEHVDEAKAYRRGLAGLNTHRHRGQSGSCARRRDSRIPFRFP
;
A
#
# COMPACT_ATOMS: atom_id res chain seq x y z
N MET A 1 -13.93 15.43 -13.39
CA MET A 1 -14.88 14.94 -14.40
C MET A 1 -15.21 13.50 -14.04
N PHE A 2 -15.98 13.30 -12.97
CA PHE A 2 -16.74 12.09 -12.73
C PHE A 2 -18.17 12.56 -12.97
N ALA A 3 -18.66 12.32 -14.19
CA ALA A 3 -20.02 12.68 -14.56
C ALA A 3 -20.99 11.85 -13.71
N ASP A 4 -22.16 12.42 -13.45
CA ASP A 4 -23.25 11.98 -12.56
C ASP A 4 -23.84 10.58 -12.86
N ASP A 5 -23.22 9.80 -13.75
CA ASP A 5 -23.65 8.46 -14.12
C ASP A 5 -23.03 7.42 -13.16
N ASP A 6 -23.90 7.05 -12.22
CA ASP A 6 -23.82 5.99 -11.21
C ASP A 6 -23.02 6.29 -9.93
N ALA A 7 -23.54 7.23 -9.12
CA ALA A 7 -23.14 7.40 -7.71
C ALA A 7 -23.18 6.07 -6.93
N ARG A 8 -24.09 5.14 -7.27
CA ARG A 8 -24.14 3.80 -6.67
C ARG A 8 -22.96 2.94 -7.12
N GLY A 9 -22.58 2.96 -8.39
CA GLY A 9 -21.37 2.29 -8.91
C GLY A 9 -20.07 2.84 -8.32
N THR A 10 -19.98 4.16 -8.16
CA THR A 10 -18.87 4.81 -7.45
C THR A 10 -18.84 4.37 -5.98
N MET A 11 -19.98 4.37 -5.29
CA MET A 11 -20.07 3.92 -3.90
C MET A 11 -19.69 2.44 -3.77
N LEU A 12 -20.15 1.56 -4.67
CA LEU A 12 -19.77 0.14 -4.69
C LEU A 12 -18.26 -0.02 -4.89
N THR A 13 -17.66 0.78 -5.77
CA THR A 13 -16.20 0.83 -5.95
C THR A 13 -15.51 1.24 -4.66
N MET A 14 -15.96 2.32 -4.00
CA MET A 14 -15.37 2.76 -2.74
C MET A 14 -15.50 1.73 -1.62
N ILE A 15 -16.67 1.07 -1.53
CA ILE A 15 -16.93 0.01 -0.55
C ILE A 15 -15.97 -1.15 -0.80
N PHE A 16 -16.00 -1.76 -1.98
CA PHE A 16 -15.28 -3.01 -2.19
C PHE A 16 -13.80 -2.80 -2.51
N HIS A 17 -13.48 -1.85 -3.38
CA HIS A 17 -12.16 -1.79 -3.99
C HIS A 17 -11.10 -1.18 -3.07
N THR A 18 -11.43 -0.14 -2.30
CA THR A 18 -10.43 0.55 -1.45
C THR A 18 -9.70 -0.43 -0.52
N ARG A 19 -10.46 -1.28 0.17
CA ARG A 19 -9.91 -2.26 1.11
C ARG A 19 -9.16 -3.40 0.41
N VAL A 20 -9.66 -3.86 -0.73
CA VAL A 20 -9.02 -4.92 -1.51
C VAL A 20 -7.71 -4.41 -2.11
N PHE A 21 -7.68 -3.18 -2.64
CA PHE A 21 -6.50 -2.59 -3.26
C PHE A 21 -5.36 -2.42 -2.26
N ALA A 22 -5.67 -1.98 -1.04
CA ALA A 22 -4.71 -1.90 0.05
C ALA A 22 -4.03 -3.26 0.33
N GLN A 23 -4.82 -4.35 0.38
CA GLN A 23 -4.29 -5.69 0.61
C GLN A 23 -3.59 -6.28 -0.62
N ILE A 24 -4.05 -6.00 -1.83
CA ILE A 24 -3.33 -6.39 -3.07
C ILE A 24 -1.97 -5.70 -3.14
N LEU A 25 -1.89 -4.42 -2.76
CA LEU A 25 -0.62 -3.69 -2.67
C LEU A 25 0.33 -4.33 -1.64
N LYS A 26 -0.19 -4.68 -0.46
CA LYS A 26 0.56 -5.43 0.56
C LYS A 26 1.08 -6.75 0.00
N CYS A 27 0.23 -7.56 -0.66
CA CYS A 27 0.62 -8.83 -1.27
C CYS A 27 1.68 -8.64 -2.35
N ALA A 28 1.56 -7.62 -3.20
CA ALA A 28 2.55 -7.31 -4.23
C ALA A 28 3.92 -6.96 -3.61
N ALA A 29 3.92 -6.25 -2.49
CA ALA A 29 5.12 -5.95 -1.72
C ALA A 29 5.69 -7.21 -1.04
N GLU A 30 4.85 -8.01 -0.39
CA GLU A 30 5.21 -9.22 0.35
C GLU A 30 5.91 -10.23 -0.56
N PHE A 31 5.29 -10.52 -1.70
CA PHE A 31 5.82 -11.46 -2.70
C PHE A 31 6.87 -10.83 -3.62
N SER A 32 7.31 -9.60 -3.34
CA SER A 32 8.36 -8.90 -4.08
C SER A 32 8.13 -8.86 -5.59
N LEU A 33 6.88 -8.65 -6.02
CA LEU A 33 6.51 -8.67 -7.45
C LEU A 33 7.29 -7.64 -8.27
N ALA A 34 7.60 -6.49 -7.68
CA ALA A 34 8.39 -5.44 -8.32
C ALA A 34 9.81 -5.88 -8.67
N ASP A 35 10.44 -6.67 -7.79
CA ASP A 35 11.78 -7.20 -8.00
C ASP A 35 11.74 -8.37 -8.98
N GLN A 36 10.74 -9.25 -8.86
CA GLN A 36 10.56 -10.38 -9.75
C GLN A 36 10.33 -9.96 -11.21
N LEU A 37 9.61 -8.86 -11.44
CA LEU A 37 9.29 -8.31 -12.76
C LEU A 37 10.24 -7.19 -13.19
N SER A 38 11.35 -6.98 -12.46
CA SER A 38 12.28 -5.88 -12.73
C SER A 38 13.11 -6.07 -13.99
N ALA A 39 13.42 -7.32 -14.35
CA ALA A 39 14.27 -7.69 -15.48
C ALA A 39 13.50 -7.93 -16.78
N GLY A 40 12.16 -7.92 -16.75
CA GLY A 40 11.31 -8.20 -17.90
C GLY A 40 9.97 -8.80 -17.50
N SER A 41 9.15 -9.10 -18.51
CA SER A 41 7.88 -9.79 -18.28
C SER A 41 8.11 -11.24 -17.84
N ARG A 42 7.23 -11.76 -16.98
CA ARG A 42 7.30 -13.16 -16.52
C ARG A 42 5.92 -13.81 -16.53
N SER A 43 5.93 -15.12 -16.76
CA SER A 43 4.71 -15.91 -16.70
C SER A 43 4.22 -16.07 -15.26
N PRO A 44 2.91 -16.27 -15.03
CA PRO A 44 2.36 -16.54 -13.70
C PRO A 44 2.97 -17.76 -13.01
N GLU A 45 3.34 -18.80 -13.75
CA GLU A 45 3.99 -20.02 -13.25
C GLU A 45 5.38 -19.70 -12.71
N SER A 46 6.13 -18.87 -13.44
CA SER A 46 7.47 -18.43 -13.03
C SER A 46 7.41 -17.59 -11.73
N VAL A 47 6.45 -16.67 -11.65
CA VAL A 47 6.22 -15.86 -10.44
C VAL A 47 5.78 -16.73 -9.26
N ALA A 48 4.84 -17.65 -9.50
CA ALA A 48 4.35 -18.56 -8.47
C ALA A 48 5.47 -19.45 -7.92
N GLY A 49 6.29 -20.05 -8.79
CA GLY A 49 7.41 -20.88 -8.39
C GLY A 49 8.47 -20.11 -7.58
N ALA A 50 8.78 -18.88 -7.97
CA ALA A 50 9.75 -18.06 -7.26
C ALA A 50 9.26 -17.58 -5.87
N ALA A 51 7.94 -17.39 -5.72
CA ALA A 51 7.33 -16.93 -4.45
C ALA A 51 6.74 -18.07 -3.59
N GLY A 52 6.80 -19.32 -4.04
CA GLY A 52 6.18 -20.46 -3.35
C GLY A 52 4.65 -20.38 -3.29
N LEU A 53 4.01 -19.81 -4.31
CA LEU A 53 2.56 -19.59 -4.36
C LEU A 53 1.85 -20.63 -5.23
N ASP A 54 0.55 -20.77 -5.01
CA ASP A 54 -0.33 -21.47 -5.96
C ASP A 54 -0.41 -20.70 -7.29
N VAL A 55 -0.29 -21.43 -8.39
CA VAL A 55 -0.26 -20.85 -9.75
C VAL A 55 -1.59 -20.18 -10.09
N ARG A 56 -2.72 -20.80 -9.74
CA ARG A 56 -4.05 -20.25 -10.05
C ARG A 56 -4.33 -18.98 -9.25
N ALA A 57 -3.96 -18.96 -7.97
CA ALA A 57 -4.04 -17.77 -7.11
C ALA A 57 -3.12 -16.66 -7.62
N THR A 58 -1.90 -16.99 -8.04
CA THR A 58 -0.95 -16.03 -8.63
C THR A 58 -1.50 -15.39 -9.90
N ARG A 59 -2.10 -16.17 -10.80
CA ARG A 59 -2.80 -15.64 -11.97
C ARG A 59 -3.90 -14.66 -11.59
N ARG A 60 -4.68 -14.95 -10.54
CA ARG A 60 -5.71 -14.03 -10.05
C ARG A 60 -5.10 -12.75 -9.49
N LEU A 61 -4.05 -12.85 -8.68
CA LEU A 61 -3.33 -11.70 -8.13
C LEU A 61 -2.80 -10.79 -9.24
N LEU A 62 -2.10 -11.35 -10.23
CA LEU A 62 -1.56 -10.57 -11.36
C LEU A 62 -2.67 -9.89 -12.17
N ARG A 63 -3.82 -10.55 -12.36
CA ARG A 63 -4.99 -9.89 -12.97
C ARG A 63 -5.52 -8.73 -12.14
N TYR A 64 -5.59 -8.86 -10.82
CA TYR A 64 -5.96 -7.74 -9.94
C TYR A 64 -4.93 -6.61 -10.01
N CYS A 65 -3.64 -6.93 -9.97
CA CYS A 65 -2.55 -5.98 -10.15
C CYS A 65 -2.68 -5.23 -11.49
N SER A 66 -3.04 -5.91 -12.57
CA SER A 66 -3.27 -5.25 -13.86
C SER A 66 -4.50 -4.35 -13.86
N ALA A 67 -5.59 -4.77 -13.22
CA ALA A 67 -6.80 -3.95 -13.08
C ALA A 67 -6.55 -2.64 -12.30
N VAL A 68 -5.57 -2.63 -11.38
CA VAL A 68 -5.18 -1.42 -10.62
C VAL A 68 -3.93 -0.73 -11.18
N GLY A 69 -3.43 -1.17 -12.34
CA GLY A 69 -2.30 -0.54 -13.02
C GLY A 69 -0.92 -0.82 -12.41
N LEU A 70 -0.78 -1.83 -11.54
CA LEU A 70 0.53 -2.29 -11.03
C LEU A 70 1.27 -3.17 -12.06
N THR A 71 0.55 -3.96 -12.83
CA THR A 71 1.13 -4.79 -13.90
C THR A 71 0.45 -4.52 -15.23
N ALA A 72 1.07 -4.95 -16.31
CA ALA A 72 0.43 -5.03 -17.62
C ALA A 72 0.57 -6.46 -18.14
N ALA A 73 -0.53 -7.03 -18.64
CA ALA A 73 -0.50 -8.32 -19.31
C ALA A 73 0.02 -8.14 -20.75
N GLU A 74 0.85 -9.07 -21.19
CA GLU A 74 1.36 -9.16 -22.55
C GLU A 74 0.55 -10.16 -23.39
N GLU A 75 0.73 -10.12 -24.71
CA GLU A 75 0.03 -11.01 -25.66
C GLU A 75 0.35 -12.49 -25.43
N ASP A 76 1.57 -12.80 -24.96
CA ASP A 76 2.01 -14.16 -24.64
C ASP A 76 1.50 -14.68 -23.27
N GLY A 77 0.70 -13.88 -22.57
CA GLY A 77 0.17 -14.21 -21.24
C GLY A 77 1.14 -13.96 -20.07
N SER A 78 2.33 -13.40 -20.35
CA SER A 78 3.24 -12.90 -19.32
C SER A 78 2.79 -11.54 -18.78
N TYR A 79 3.41 -11.10 -17.67
CA TYR A 79 3.11 -9.83 -17.04
C TYR A 79 4.39 -9.02 -16.86
N ARG A 80 4.36 -7.72 -17.20
CA ARG A 80 5.43 -6.77 -16.89
C ARG A 80 5.07 -5.84 -15.74
N ALA A 81 6.08 -5.30 -15.06
CA ALA A 81 5.90 -4.23 -14.08
C ALA A 81 5.55 -2.90 -14.78
N THR A 82 4.63 -2.13 -14.17
CA THR A 82 4.42 -0.72 -14.52
C THR A 82 5.33 0.18 -13.66
N PRO A 83 5.45 1.49 -13.98
CA PRO A 83 6.12 2.43 -13.10
C PRO A 83 5.54 2.47 -11.68
N LEU A 84 4.25 2.21 -11.52
CA LEU A 84 3.59 2.19 -10.21
C LEU A 84 4.10 1.02 -9.35
N LEU A 85 4.21 -0.18 -9.93
CA LEU A 85 4.80 -1.32 -9.22
C LEU A 85 6.31 -1.14 -8.99
N ALA A 86 7.02 -0.48 -9.91
CA ALA A 86 8.44 -0.21 -9.77
C ALA A 86 8.79 0.63 -8.52
N ALA A 87 7.86 1.45 -8.01
CA ALA A 87 8.02 2.18 -6.75
C ALA A 87 8.15 1.26 -5.51
N LEU A 88 7.87 -0.04 -5.65
CA LEU A 88 8.05 -1.05 -4.60
C LEU A 88 9.34 -1.88 -4.75
N LYS A 89 10.23 -1.57 -5.71
CA LYS A 89 11.51 -2.29 -5.87
C LYS A 89 12.35 -2.21 -4.60
N SER A 90 12.91 -3.32 -4.13
CA SER A 90 13.62 -3.39 -2.83
C SER A 90 14.90 -2.58 -2.78
N ASN A 91 15.55 -2.42 -3.93
CA ASN A 91 16.86 -1.79 -4.09
C ASN A 91 16.76 -0.29 -4.42
N ASP A 92 15.54 0.26 -4.48
CA ASP A 92 15.35 1.69 -4.62
C ASP A 92 15.51 2.37 -3.23
N PRO A 93 16.39 3.37 -3.08
CA PRO A 93 16.50 4.15 -1.85
C PRO A 93 15.18 4.82 -1.43
N LEU A 94 14.29 5.09 -2.39
CA LEU A 94 12.96 5.66 -2.19
C LEU A 94 11.84 4.61 -2.22
N SER A 95 12.18 3.33 -2.06
CA SER A 95 11.22 2.24 -2.10
C SER A 95 10.07 2.43 -1.10
N LEU A 96 8.85 2.36 -1.61
CA LEU A 96 7.64 2.36 -0.79
C LEU A 96 7.25 0.96 -0.27
N ARG A 97 8.05 -0.08 -0.58
CA ARG A 97 7.77 -1.47 -0.20
C ARG A 97 7.55 -1.63 1.30
N ALA A 98 8.47 -1.11 2.11
CA ALA A 98 8.39 -1.22 3.56
C ALA A 98 7.16 -0.48 4.12
N PHE A 99 6.82 0.67 3.55
CA PHE A 99 5.65 1.44 3.94
C PHE A 99 4.34 0.72 3.58
N ALA A 100 4.27 0.13 2.39
CA ALA A 100 3.11 -0.68 1.97
C ALA A 100 2.89 -1.89 2.89
N LEU A 101 3.95 -2.57 3.31
CA LEU A 101 3.86 -3.69 4.26
C LEU A 101 3.40 -3.22 5.65
N ALA A 102 3.97 -2.13 6.14
CA ALA A 102 3.67 -1.61 7.47
C ALA A 102 2.22 -1.12 7.61
N GLN A 103 1.77 -0.26 6.68
CA GLN A 103 0.45 0.37 6.78
C GLN A 103 -0.70 -0.59 6.54
N ASN A 104 -0.46 -1.66 5.79
CA ASN A 104 -1.48 -2.66 5.47
C ASN A 104 -1.25 -3.98 6.25
N GLY A 105 -0.34 -3.96 7.21
CA GLY A 105 -0.06 -5.08 8.11
C GLY A 105 -1.20 -5.35 9.10
N PRO A 106 -1.27 -6.57 9.67
CA PRO A 106 -2.28 -6.97 10.64
C PRO A 106 -2.53 -5.96 11.76
N GLY A 107 -1.48 -5.42 12.38
CA GLY A 107 -1.64 -4.48 13.50
C GLY A 107 -2.38 -3.19 13.10
N GLN A 108 -1.91 -2.52 12.05
CA GLN A 108 -2.55 -1.31 11.52
C GLN A 108 -3.98 -1.60 11.03
N TRP A 109 -4.16 -2.71 10.32
CA TRP A 109 -5.45 -3.10 9.77
C TRP A 109 -6.50 -3.35 10.86
N ALA A 110 -6.12 -4.01 11.95
CA ALA A 110 -7.00 -4.24 13.09
C ALA A 110 -7.44 -2.92 13.76
N VAL A 111 -6.51 -1.95 13.90
CA VAL A 111 -6.84 -0.62 14.43
C VAL A 111 -7.79 0.13 13.49
N LEU A 112 -7.51 0.12 12.18
CA LEU A 112 -8.38 0.72 11.15
C LEU A 112 -9.78 0.11 11.12
N GLY A 113 -9.92 -1.17 11.48
CA GLY A 113 -11.22 -1.84 11.60
C GLY A 113 -12.14 -1.24 12.67
N ARG A 114 -11.62 -0.41 13.59
CA ARG A 114 -12.36 0.25 14.68
C ARG A 114 -12.56 1.75 14.46
N LEU A 115 -12.51 2.21 13.21
CA LEU A 115 -12.63 3.65 12.90
C LEU A 115 -13.94 4.27 13.38
N ASP A 116 -15.04 3.51 13.42
CA ASP A 116 -16.32 3.99 13.93
C ASP A 116 -16.25 4.34 15.42
N ASP A 117 -15.61 3.50 16.24
CA ASP A 117 -15.40 3.80 17.66
C ASP A 117 -14.42 4.95 17.89
N ALA A 118 -13.41 5.09 17.03
CA ALA A 118 -12.51 6.25 17.06
C ALA A 118 -13.29 7.55 16.87
N PHE A 119 -14.23 7.60 15.92
CA PHE A 119 -15.07 8.77 15.70
C PHE A 119 -16.11 9.01 16.79
N ARG A 120 -16.65 7.96 17.40
CA ARG A 120 -17.59 8.09 18.53
C ARG A 120 -16.92 8.61 19.79
N THR A 121 -15.73 8.12 20.10
CA THR A 121 -15.04 8.38 21.37
C THR A 121 -14.02 9.51 21.28
N GLY A 122 -13.50 9.81 20.09
CA GLY A 122 -12.37 10.71 19.90
C GLY A 122 -11.03 10.13 20.39
N LEU A 123 -10.99 8.84 20.77
CA LEU A 123 -9.82 8.20 21.37
C LEU A 123 -9.11 7.23 20.40
N PRO A 124 -7.78 7.06 20.52
CA PRO A 124 -7.04 6.03 19.81
C PRO A 124 -7.60 4.62 20.10
N GLN A 125 -7.66 3.76 19.08
CA GLN A 125 -8.29 2.43 19.18
C GLN A 125 -7.31 1.26 19.26
N ALA A 126 -6.00 1.54 19.39
CA ALA A 126 -4.98 0.50 19.41
C ALA A 126 -5.16 -0.47 20.58
N GLU A 127 -5.38 0.03 21.80
CA GLU A 127 -5.59 -0.80 22.98
C GLU A 127 -6.85 -1.68 22.84
N ALA A 128 -7.94 -1.12 22.34
CA ALA A 128 -9.17 -1.86 22.11
C ALA A 128 -9.05 -2.91 20.99
N ALA A 129 -8.21 -2.68 19.98
CA ALA A 129 -8.01 -3.59 18.85
C ALA A 129 -6.97 -4.70 19.15
N LEU A 130 -5.89 -4.35 19.87
CA LEU A 130 -4.70 -5.18 20.01
C LEU A 130 -4.45 -5.64 21.46
N GLY A 131 -5.25 -5.16 22.42
CA GLY A 131 -5.07 -5.38 23.86
C GLY A 131 -3.87 -4.64 24.45
N CYS A 132 -3.22 -3.77 23.67
CA CYS A 132 -2.05 -3.00 24.06
C CYS A 132 -1.87 -1.82 23.09
N SER A 133 -0.94 -0.92 23.39
CA SER A 133 -0.57 0.13 22.43
C SER A 133 0.05 -0.47 21.16
N LEU A 134 -0.04 0.25 20.04
CA LEU A 134 0.59 -0.20 18.79
C LEU A 134 2.13 -0.32 18.92
N TYR A 135 2.74 0.47 19.78
CA TYR A 135 4.18 0.37 20.07
C TYR A 135 4.52 -0.93 20.80
N GLU A 136 3.75 -1.29 21.83
CA GLU A 136 3.90 -2.57 22.53
C GLU A 136 3.59 -3.76 21.62
N TYR A 137 2.62 -3.63 20.72
CA TYR A 137 2.38 -4.63 19.69
C TYR A 137 3.66 -4.89 18.88
N TYR A 138 4.32 -3.84 18.39
CA TYR A 138 5.57 -3.96 17.65
C TYR A 138 6.79 -4.39 18.47
N SER A 139 6.74 -4.34 19.80
CA SER A 139 7.85 -4.80 20.65
C SER A 139 7.83 -6.32 20.90
N ARG A 140 6.71 -6.99 20.61
CA ARG A 140 6.58 -8.45 20.76
C ARG A 140 7.36 -9.19 19.68
N VAL A 141 7.96 -10.33 20.07
CA VAL A 141 8.79 -11.16 19.17
C VAL A 141 7.99 -11.64 17.95
N GLU A 142 6.72 -12.00 18.14
CA GLU A 142 5.82 -12.40 17.05
C GLU A 142 5.56 -11.32 15.99
N HIS A 143 5.82 -10.04 16.27
CA HIS A 143 5.53 -8.92 15.37
C HIS A 143 6.80 -8.19 14.88
N VAL A 144 7.97 -8.78 15.07
CA VAL A 144 9.27 -8.18 14.72
C VAL A 144 9.37 -7.79 13.25
N ASP A 145 8.79 -8.57 12.33
CA ASP A 145 8.87 -8.26 10.90
C ASP A 145 7.94 -7.09 10.51
N GLU A 146 6.76 -6.98 11.12
CA GLU A 146 5.91 -5.79 10.99
C GLU A 146 6.60 -4.55 11.58
N ALA A 147 7.26 -4.69 12.73
CA ALA A 147 8.01 -3.61 13.37
C ALA A 147 9.18 -3.12 12.51
N LYS A 148 9.92 -4.05 11.88
CA LYS A 148 10.99 -3.72 10.91
C LYS A 148 10.43 -2.98 9.70
N ALA A 149 9.32 -3.45 9.13
CA ALA A 149 8.66 -2.81 8.00
C ALA A 149 8.21 -1.39 8.36
N TYR A 150 7.59 -1.20 9.53
CA TYR A 150 7.12 0.10 10.02
C TYR A 150 8.27 1.09 10.18
N ARG A 151 9.33 0.70 10.88
CA ARG A 151 10.52 1.54 11.10
C ARG A 151 11.20 1.93 9.77
N ARG A 152 11.33 0.99 8.83
CA ARG A 152 11.92 1.27 7.50
C ARG A 152 11.00 2.14 6.63
N GLY A 153 9.69 1.91 6.69
CA GLY A 153 8.68 2.66 5.94
C GLY A 153 8.64 4.14 6.32
N LEU A 154 8.65 4.44 7.63
CA LEU A 154 8.70 5.82 8.11
C LEU A 154 9.98 6.56 7.68
N ALA A 155 11.13 5.86 7.68
CA ALA A 155 12.39 6.46 7.25
C ALA A 155 12.37 6.87 5.76
N GLY A 156 11.79 6.03 4.89
CA GLY A 156 11.69 6.30 3.45
C GLY A 156 10.73 7.45 3.07
N LEU A 157 9.73 7.74 3.89
CA LEU A 157 8.83 8.88 3.67
C LEU A 157 9.50 10.23 3.96
N ASN A 158 10.36 10.30 4.96
CA ASN A 158 11.06 11.53 5.32
C ASN A 158 12.03 11.97 4.22
N THR A 159 12.68 11.03 3.55
CA THR A 159 13.58 11.32 2.41
C THR A 159 12.85 11.85 1.18
N HIS A 160 11.58 11.48 0.98
CA HIS A 160 10.75 12.00 -0.12
C HIS A 160 10.38 13.49 0.04
N ARG A 161 10.26 13.97 1.29
CA ARG A 161 9.78 15.33 1.58
C ARG A 161 10.84 16.43 1.36
N HIS A 162 12.13 16.08 1.39
CA HIS A 162 13.23 17.05 1.26
C HIS A 162 13.56 17.47 -0.18
N ARG A 163 13.10 16.76 -1.21
CA ARG A 163 13.33 17.15 -2.62
C ARG A 163 12.29 18.14 -3.18
N GLY A 164 11.16 18.33 -2.50
CA GLY A 164 10.13 19.29 -2.91
C GLY A 164 10.32 20.71 -2.36
N GLN A 165 11.28 20.93 -1.45
CA GLN A 165 11.46 22.22 -0.74
C GLN A 165 12.74 22.97 -1.09
N SER A 166 13.67 22.37 -1.83
CA SER A 166 14.97 22.98 -2.18
C SER A 166 14.95 23.77 -3.50
N GLY A 167 13.76 24.17 -3.99
CA GLY A 167 13.61 24.92 -5.23
C GLY A 167 12.35 25.77 -5.31
N SER A 168 12.05 26.59 -4.29
CA SER A 168 11.16 27.76 -4.44
C SER A 168 11.16 28.62 -3.16
N CYS A 169 12.20 29.45 -3.00
CA CYS A 169 12.06 30.67 -2.21
C CYS A 169 11.46 31.75 -3.12
N ALA A 170 10.16 31.65 -3.39
CA ALA A 170 9.40 32.74 -3.99
C ALA A 170 8.01 32.77 -3.36
N ARG A 171 7.84 33.78 -2.51
CA ARG A 171 6.63 34.14 -1.77
C ARG A 171 5.45 34.29 -2.75
N ARG A 172 4.46 33.38 -2.69
CA ARG A 172 3.08 33.68 -3.10
C ARG A 172 2.15 33.36 -1.94
N ARG A 173 1.68 34.43 -1.28
CA ARG A 173 0.39 34.44 -0.59
C ARG A 173 -0.66 34.40 -1.69
N ASP A 174 -1.46 33.34 -1.78
CA ASP A 174 -2.93 33.45 -1.75
C ASP A 174 -3.60 32.04 -1.78
N SER A 175 -4.46 31.86 -0.78
CA SER A 175 -5.67 31.05 -0.59
C SER A 175 -5.89 29.60 -1.11
N ARG A 176 -6.48 28.84 -0.15
CA ARG A 176 -7.44 27.71 -0.24
C ARG A 176 -6.90 26.28 -0.09
N ILE A 177 -6.66 25.89 1.16
CA ILE A 177 -7.04 24.56 1.68
C ILE A 177 -7.71 24.79 3.05
N PRO A 178 -9.01 24.54 3.23
CA PRO A 178 -9.63 24.62 4.53
C PRO A 178 -9.62 23.21 5.15
N PHE A 179 -8.57 22.88 5.89
CA PHE A 179 -8.67 21.89 6.95
C PHE A 179 -8.25 22.58 8.24
N ARG A 180 -9.24 23.24 8.85
CA ARG A 180 -9.19 23.66 10.24
C ARG A 180 -9.99 22.60 11.00
N PHE A 181 -9.31 21.75 11.76
CA PHE A 181 -9.97 20.92 12.77
C PHE A 181 -10.30 21.82 13.97
N PRO A 182 -11.43 21.58 14.67
CA PRO A 182 -11.81 22.32 15.88
C PRO A 182 -10.77 22.17 17.00
#